data_AF-A0A3P7IQQ3-F1
#
_entry.id   AF-A0A3P7IQQ3-F1
#
_cell.length_a   1.000
_cell.length_b   1.000
_cell.length_c   1.000
_cell.angle_alpha   90.00
_cell.angle_beta   90.00
_cell.angle_gamma   90.00
#
_symmetry.space_group_name_H-M   'P 1'
#
loop_
_entity.id
_entity.type
_entity.pdbx_description
1 polymer ?
#
loop_
_entity_poly.entity_id
_entity_poly.type
_entity_poly.pdbx_seq_one_letter_code
_entity_poly.pdbx_strand_id
1 'polypeptide(L)'
;MDSSLIYGVSYFSGGLPLLLGIFSIKSTSPWAGPYLKEEYKDLDNLETLTRQMEKDVAMYGFLNLIFFPLIFLYQILYSFFTLSELIKRRPDALGMRRYSNYGRYRVRHFNELTHELNARLNRSHVYANAYLNQFYSTLTEVFAKNIAFVAGAIAGVLAILSAWDEDVLQIEHVLTVISVCGVIMVICHGLISDENLVWQPEVLLAHVTSELHYVPVEWKGQAHTEQVRREFEQFFQLKWMFLLQELSSPILTPFILLFWVRPNCRELVRFFYDNT
;
A
#
# COMPACT_ATOMS: atom_id res chain seq x y z
N MET A 1 16.36 8.33 7.37
CA MET A 1 14.99 8.45 7.87
C MET A 1 14.37 7.06 7.87
N ASP A 2 14.50 6.33 8.97
CA ASP A 2 13.85 5.03 9.13
C ASP A 2 12.37 5.25 9.46
N SER A 3 11.51 4.99 8.48
CA SER A 3 10.06 5.08 8.57
C SER A 3 9.44 3.83 9.20
N SER A 4 10.06 3.28 10.25
CA SER A 4 9.58 2.08 10.94
C SER A 4 8.67 2.46 12.11
N LEU A 5 7.43 2.85 11.80
CA LEU A 5 6.38 2.96 12.80
C LEU A 5 5.60 1.63 12.81
N ILE A 6 5.93 0.79 13.79
CA ILE A 6 5.31 -0.51 14.13
C ILE A 6 5.79 -1.68 13.25
N TYR A 7 6.56 -2.61 13.84
CA TYR A 7 7.04 -3.87 13.24
C TYR A 7 7.74 -3.77 11.86
N GLY A 8 8.39 -2.64 11.56
CA GLY A 8 9.07 -2.43 10.28
C GLY A 8 8.11 -2.20 9.10
N VAL A 9 6.83 -1.88 9.35
CA VAL A 9 5.89 -1.55 8.28
C VAL A 9 6.08 -0.10 7.84
N SER A 10 6.51 0.09 6.59
CA SER A 10 6.66 1.41 5.99
C SER A 10 5.29 2.05 5.70
N TYR A 11 4.89 3.00 6.52
CA TYR A 11 3.63 3.74 6.34
C TYR A 11 3.83 4.99 5.48
N PHE A 12 3.26 4.99 4.28
CA PHE A 12 3.31 6.15 3.39
C PHE A 12 2.04 6.23 2.52
N SER A 13 1.03 6.94 3.02
CA SER A 13 -0.24 7.16 2.31
C SER A 13 -0.11 8.23 1.21
N GLY A 14 -1.09 8.32 0.32
CA GLY A 14 -1.14 9.33 -0.75
C GLY A 14 -1.42 10.75 -0.24
N GLY A 15 -2.09 10.89 0.91
CA GLY A 15 -2.37 12.19 1.53
C GLY A 15 -1.15 12.89 2.10
N LEU A 16 -0.17 12.13 2.61
CA LEU A 16 1.01 12.66 3.28
C LEU A 16 1.96 13.43 2.32
N PRO A 17 2.33 12.93 1.13
CA PRO A 17 3.08 13.68 0.12
C PRO A 17 2.39 14.97 -0.31
N LEU A 18 1.06 14.94 -0.45
CA LEU A 18 0.30 16.11 -0.87
C LEU A 18 0.40 17.22 0.18
N LEU A 19 0.29 16.88 1.46
CA LEU A 19 0.46 17.83 2.56
C LEU A 19 1.92 18.29 2.69
N LEU A 20 2.89 17.40 2.44
CA LEU A 20 4.29 17.81 2.38
C LEU A 20 4.55 18.79 1.22
N GLY A 21 3.90 18.58 0.07
CA GLY A 21 3.96 19.48 -1.08
C GLY A 21 3.35 20.86 -0.80
N ILE A 22 2.36 20.96 0.11
CA ILE A 22 1.80 22.26 0.53
C ILE A 22 2.85 23.13 1.24
N PHE A 23 3.83 22.54 1.93
CA PHE A 23 4.98 23.31 2.46
C PHE A 23 5.79 23.99 1.35
N SER A 24 5.64 23.61 0.08
CA SER A 24 6.40 24.20 -1.03
C SER A 24 5.65 25.27 -1.83
N ILE A 25 4.35 25.48 -1.58
CA ILE A 25 3.49 26.31 -2.45
C ILE A 25 3.00 27.60 -1.77
N LYS A 26 2.93 27.64 -0.43
CA LYS A 26 2.40 28.80 0.30
C LYS A 26 3.47 29.86 0.57
N SER A 27 3.06 31.06 0.97
CA SER A 27 3.97 32.16 1.37
C SER A 27 4.98 31.77 2.48
N THR A 28 4.56 30.84 3.36
CA THR A 28 5.39 30.24 4.42
C THR A 28 6.37 29.17 3.91
N SER A 29 6.37 28.88 2.60
CA SER A 29 7.28 27.89 2.03
C SER A 29 8.74 28.34 2.06
N PRO A 30 9.70 27.40 2.04
CA PRO A 30 11.11 27.71 1.84
C PRO A 30 11.42 28.34 0.47
N TRP A 31 10.49 28.28 -0.48
CA TRP A 31 10.72 28.62 -1.88
C TRP A 31 10.16 30.01 -2.23
N ALA A 32 10.93 30.79 -2.97
CA ALA A 32 10.53 32.03 -3.61
C ALA A 32 10.38 31.77 -5.13
N GLY A 33 9.29 31.10 -5.52
CA GLY A 33 9.12 30.59 -6.87
C GLY A 33 9.96 29.31 -7.09
N PRO A 34 10.79 29.24 -8.15
CA PRO A 34 11.63 28.06 -8.39
C PRO A 34 12.92 28.02 -7.55
N TYR A 35 13.26 29.14 -6.88
CA TYR A 35 14.51 29.27 -6.13
C TYR A 35 14.26 29.20 -4.62
N LEU A 36 15.22 28.66 -3.87
CA LEU A 36 15.20 28.67 -2.41
C LEU A 36 15.42 30.11 -1.91
N LYS A 37 14.68 30.51 -0.86
CA LYS A 37 14.85 31.82 -0.22
C LYS A 37 16.29 32.00 0.29
N GLU A 38 16.85 33.19 0.11
CA GLU A 38 18.25 33.49 0.49
C GLU A 38 18.50 33.26 1.98
N GLU A 39 17.49 33.46 2.83
CA GLU A 39 17.54 33.20 4.28
C GLU A 39 18.00 31.78 4.61
N TYR A 40 17.64 30.78 3.78
CA TYR A 40 18.02 29.37 3.99
C TYR A 40 19.47 29.07 3.61
N LYS A 41 20.17 30.02 2.97
CA LYS A 41 21.60 29.95 2.63
C LYS A 41 22.51 30.51 3.72
N ASP A 42 21.95 31.15 4.75
CA ASP A 42 22.71 31.71 5.87
C ASP A 42 22.60 30.81 7.10
N LEU A 43 23.75 30.34 7.60
CA LEU A 43 23.81 29.47 8.79
C LEU A 43 23.29 30.16 10.06
N ASP A 44 23.49 31.47 10.16
CA ASP A 44 23.07 32.26 11.33
C ASP A 44 21.55 32.28 11.49
N ASN A 45 20.81 32.13 10.39
CA ASN A 45 19.35 32.10 10.37
C ASN A 45 18.75 30.69 10.56
N LEU A 46 19.58 29.65 10.67
CA LEU A 46 19.09 28.27 10.70
C LEU A 46 18.15 27.99 11.88
N GLU A 47 18.47 28.54 13.05
CA GLU A 47 17.65 28.33 14.26
C GLU A 47 16.31 29.06 14.19
N THR A 48 16.28 30.27 13.63
CA THR A 48 15.05 31.06 13.45
C THR A 48 14.13 30.40 12.42
N LEU A 49 14.69 29.95 11.29
CA LEU A 49 13.97 29.23 10.24
C LEU A 49 13.43 27.89 10.74
N THR A 50 14.21 27.15 11.54
CA THR A 50 13.75 25.90 12.16
C THR A 50 12.52 26.15 13.02
N ARG A 51 12.55 27.16 13.90
CA ARG A 51 11.41 27.51 14.77
C ARG A 51 10.19 27.96 13.96
N GLN A 52 10.38 28.65 12.84
CA GLN A 52 9.30 29.04 11.96
C GLN A 52 8.66 27.81 11.30
N MET A 53 9.48 26.92 10.73
CA MET A 53 9.00 25.69 10.10
C MET A 53 8.25 24.80 11.11
N GLU A 54 8.74 24.68 12.33
CA GLU A 54 8.06 23.93 13.39
C GLU A 54 6.67 24.48 13.71
N LYS A 55 6.52 25.81 13.76
CA LYS A 55 5.23 26.48 13.99
C LYS A 55 4.28 26.25 12.83
N ASP A 56 4.78 26.34 11.60
CA ASP A 56 3.98 26.11 10.40
C ASP A 56 3.51 24.65 10.33
N VAL A 57 4.41 23.68 10.53
CA VAL A 57 4.08 22.25 10.60
C VAL A 57 3.04 21.99 11.70
N ALA A 58 3.20 22.61 12.88
CA ALA A 58 2.22 22.50 13.96
C ALA A 58 0.85 23.05 13.56
N MET A 59 0.80 24.23 12.93
CA MET A 59 -0.44 24.82 12.42
C MET A 59 -1.14 23.88 11.43
N TYR A 60 -0.42 23.33 10.45
CA TYR A 60 -0.98 22.38 9.49
C TYR A 60 -1.44 21.09 10.14
N GLY A 61 -0.70 20.58 11.14
CA GLY A 61 -1.10 19.43 11.94
C GLY A 61 -2.42 19.65 12.67
N PHE A 62 -2.57 20.80 13.33
CA PHE A 62 -3.82 21.18 14.01
C PHE A 62 -4.98 21.41 13.04
N LEU A 63 -4.74 22.06 11.89
CA LEU A 63 -5.77 22.21 10.86
C LEU A 63 -6.24 20.85 10.35
N ASN A 64 -5.31 19.93 10.05
CA ASN A 64 -5.67 18.56 9.66
C ASN A 64 -6.46 17.85 10.76
N LEU A 65 -6.12 18.06 12.04
CA LEU A 65 -6.88 17.51 13.17
C LEU A 65 -8.29 18.11 13.30
N ILE A 66 -8.50 19.36 12.91
CA ILE A 66 -9.85 19.96 12.90
C ILE A 66 -10.68 19.41 11.74
N PHE A 67 -10.07 19.25 10.56
CA PHE A 67 -10.76 18.79 9.35
C PHE A 67 -10.81 17.27 9.18
N PHE A 68 -10.07 16.48 9.98
CA PHE A 68 -10.03 15.03 9.83
C PHE A 68 -11.41 14.35 9.81
N PRO A 69 -12.43 14.71 10.64
CA PRO A 69 -13.70 13.98 10.60
C PRO A 69 -14.41 14.13 9.25
N LEU A 70 -14.32 15.31 8.63
CA LEU A 70 -14.88 15.56 7.30
C LEU A 70 -14.10 14.84 6.21
N ILE A 71 -12.76 14.92 6.25
CA ILE A 71 -11.88 14.26 5.27
C ILE A 71 -12.05 12.73 5.36
N PHE A 72 -12.15 12.19 6.58
CA PHE A 72 -12.34 10.77 6.83
C PHE A 72 -13.69 10.27 6.31
N LEU A 73 -14.78 11.03 6.54
CA LEU A 73 -16.09 10.70 5.99
C LEU A 73 -16.07 10.68 4.45
N TYR A 74 -15.47 11.70 3.83
CA TYR A 74 -15.30 11.72 2.37
C TYR A 74 -14.48 10.52 1.88
N GLN A 75 -13.38 10.18 2.57
CA GLN A 75 -12.53 9.06 2.21
C GLN A 75 -13.28 7.72 2.30
N ILE A 76 -14.12 7.51 3.32
CA ILE A 76 -14.98 6.33 3.44
C ILE A 76 -15.93 6.23 2.24
N LEU A 77 -16.66 7.32 1.94
CA LEU A 77 -17.64 7.33 0.85
C LEU A 77 -16.98 7.09 -0.51
N TYR A 78 -15.88 7.80 -0.79
CA TYR A 78 -15.12 7.65 -2.03
C TYR A 78 -14.57 6.23 -2.18
N SER A 79 -14.01 5.67 -1.11
CA SER A 79 -13.50 4.30 -1.09
C SER A 79 -14.61 3.29 -1.34
N PHE A 80 -15.77 3.46 -0.70
CA PHE A 80 -16.92 2.57 -0.88
C PHE A 80 -17.44 2.56 -2.32
N PHE A 81 -17.63 3.73 -2.95
CA PHE A 81 -18.09 3.81 -4.33
C PHE A 81 -17.09 3.21 -5.32
N THR A 82 -15.81 3.54 -5.16
CA THR A 82 -14.74 3.01 -6.04
C THR A 82 -14.58 1.51 -5.87
N LEU A 83 -14.61 1.02 -4.62
CA LEU A 83 -14.46 -0.40 -4.33
C LEU A 83 -15.65 -1.21 -4.85
N SER A 84 -16.87 -0.69 -4.74
CA SER A 84 -18.07 -1.36 -5.25
C SER A 84 -18.01 -1.53 -6.77
N GLU A 85 -17.59 -0.49 -7.51
CA GLU A 85 -17.38 -0.59 -8.96
C GLU A 85 -16.25 -1.58 -9.30
N LEU A 86 -15.16 -1.55 -8.54
CA LEU A 86 -14.02 -2.42 -8.76
C LEU A 86 -14.38 -3.90 -8.53
N ILE A 87 -15.02 -4.24 -7.41
CA ILE A 87 -15.46 -5.60 -7.08
C ILE A 87 -16.44 -6.11 -8.13
N LYS A 88 -17.36 -5.27 -8.59
CA LYS A 88 -18.33 -5.63 -9.64
C LYS A 88 -17.64 -6.00 -10.96
N ARG A 89 -16.55 -5.31 -11.32
CA ARG A 89 -15.79 -5.57 -12.55
C ARG A 89 -14.82 -6.75 -12.41
N ARG A 90 -14.14 -6.84 -11.28
CA ARG A 90 -13.08 -7.81 -11.00
C ARG A 90 -13.10 -8.17 -9.50
N PRO A 91 -13.75 -9.29 -9.11
CA PRO A 91 -13.87 -9.68 -7.70
C PRO A 91 -12.51 -10.03 -7.07
N ASP A 92 -11.54 -10.44 -7.88
CA ASP A 92 -10.14 -10.74 -7.53
C ASP A 92 -9.29 -9.48 -7.31
N ALA A 93 -9.80 -8.30 -7.65
CA ALA A 93 -9.01 -7.07 -7.68
C ALA A 93 -8.36 -6.72 -6.33
N LEU A 94 -9.01 -7.03 -5.20
CA LEU A 94 -8.47 -6.76 -3.86
C LEU A 94 -7.26 -7.62 -3.50
N GLY A 95 -7.22 -8.86 -4.00
CA GLY A 95 -6.11 -9.79 -3.83
C GLY A 95 -4.91 -9.48 -4.74
N MET A 96 -5.10 -8.63 -5.75
CA MET A 96 -4.00 -8.18 -6.59
C MET A 96 -3.00 -7.33 -5.80
N ARG A 97 -1.76 -7.30 -6.28
CA ARG A 97 -0.68 -6.49 -5.73
C ARG A 97 -0.39 -5.25 -6.57
N ARG A 98 0.19 -4.24 -5.93
CA ARG A 98 0.62 -2.99 -6.54
C ARG A 98 1.88 -2.48 -5.86
N TYR A 99 2.66 -1.68 -6.57
CA TYR A 99 3.71 -0.91 -5.94
C TYR A 99 3.13 0.08 -4.92
N SER A 100 3.67 0.04 -3.70
CA SER A 100 3.33 0.96 -2.61
C SER A 100 3.83 2.36 -2.94
N ASN A 101 3.25 3.38 -2.31
CA ASN A 101 3.74 4.74 -2.50
C ASN A 101 5.19 4.86 -2.00
N TYR A 102 5.50 4.25 -0.85
CA TYR A 102 6.87 4.14 -0.34
C TYR A 102 7.83 3.58 -1.41
N GLY A 103 7.52 2.41 -1.98
CA GLY A 103 8.35 1.76 -2.99
C GLY A 103 8.53 2.63 -4.23
N ARG A 104 7.48 3.32 -4.67
CA ARG A 104 7.55 4.25 -5.81
C ARG A 104 8.52 5.39 -5.59
N TYR A 105 8.56 6.00 -4.40
CA TYR A 105 9.52 7.07 -4.10
C TYR A 105 10.93 6.53 -3.86
N ARG A 106 11.06 5.34 -3.26
CA ARG A 106 12.36 4.72 -2.96
C ARG A 106 13.14 4.32 -4.22
N VAL A 107 12.44 3.86 -5.26
CA VAL A 107 13.04 3.39 -6.53
C VAL A 107 13.04 4.42 -7.66
N ARG A 108 12.61 5.65 -7.38
CA ARG A 108 12.55 6.73 -8.36
C ARG A 108 13.94 7.32 -8.58
N HIS A 109 14.33 7.52 -9.84
CA HIS A 109 15.56 8.23 -10.17
C HIS A 109 15.36 9.74 -10.10
N PHE A 110 16.45 10.47 -9.87
CA PHE A 110 16.44 11.91 -10.02
C PHE A 110 16.06 12.29 -11.46
N ASN A 111 15.27 13.36 -11.63
CA ASN A 111 14.75 13.84 -12.92
C ASN A 111 13.92 12.84 -13.73
N GLU A 112 13.46 11.75 -13.12
CA GLU A 112 12.59 10.78 -13.79
C GLU A 112 11.13 11.26 -13.80
N LEU A 113 10.51 11.25 -14.98
CA LEU A 113 9.11 11.61 -15.15
C LEU A 113 8.18 10.48 -14.66
N THR A 114 6.98 10.85 -14.22
CA THR A 114 6.03 9.89 -13.62
C THR A 114 5.65 8.76 -14.59
N HIS A 115 5.56 9.05 -15.89
CA HIS A 115 5.21 8.05 -16.90
C HIS A 115 6.37 7.08 -17.19
N GLU A 116 7.62 7.53 -17.14
CA GLU A 116 8.82 6.70 -17.27
C GLU A 116 8.91 5.72 -16.09
N LEU A 117 8.72 6.23 -14.87
CA LEU A 117 8.65 5.41 -13.66
C LEU A 117 7.53 4.37 -13.77
N ASN A 118 6.33 4.80 -14.19
CA ASN A 118 5.21 3.87 -14.37
C ASN A 118 5.52 2.80 -15.42
N ALA A 119 6.16 3.15 -16.54
CA ALA A 119 6.53 2.18 -17.56
C ALA A 119 7.46 1.10 -17.00
N ARG A 120 8.48 1.49 -16.23
CA ARG A 120 9.44 0.58 -15.59
C ARG A 120 8.78 -0.32 -14.54
N LEU A 121 7.97 0.26 -13.66
CA LEU A 121 7.21 -0.49 -12.67
C LEU A 121 6.20 -1.46 -13.34
N ASN A 122 5.57 -1.08 -14.45
CA ASN A 122 4.67 -1.97 -15.16
C ASN A 122 5.40 -3.15 -15.82
N ARG A 123 6.60 -2.95 -16.39
CA ARG A 123 7.42 -4.05 -16.94
C ARG A 123 7.77 -5.10 -15.89
N SER A 124 8.13 -4.65 -14.69
CA SER A 124 8.47 -5.54 -13.57
C SER A 124 7.26 -6.19 -12.88
N HIS A 125 6.04 -5.68 -13.09
CA HIS A 125 4.84 -6.08 -12.32
C HIS A 125 4.54 -7.57 -12.42
N VAL A 126 4.64 -8.15 -13.62
CA VAL A 126 4.37 -9.58 -13.86
C VAL A 126 5.37 -10.44 -13.09
N TYR A 127 6.66 -10.12 -13.15
CA TYR A 127 7.72 -10.84 -12.45
C TYR A 127 7.63 -10.67 -10.93
N ALA A 128 7.29 -9.46 -10.46
CA ALA A 128 7.08 -9.17 -9.04
C ALA A 128 5.92 -9.98 -8.44
N ASN A 129 4.82 -10.10 -9.20
CA ASN A 129 3.68 -10.89 -8.77
C ASN A 129 3.99 -12.40 -8.80
N ALA A 130 4.66 -12.87 -9.85
CA ALA A 130 5.12 -14.26 -9.94
C ALA A 130 6.04 -14.61 -8.76
N TYR A 131 7.01 -13.73 -8.41
CA TYR A 131 7.93 -13.93 -7.30
C TYR A 131 7.19 -14.11 -5.97
N LEU A 132 6.29 -13.18 -5.62
CA LEU A 132 5.54 -13.28 -4.36
C LEU A 132 4.54 -14.44 -4.32
N ASN A 133 4.01 -14.86 -5.47
CA ASN A 133 3.11 -16.02 -5.53
C ASN A 133 3.83 -17.34 -5.27
N GLN A 134 5.17 -17.41 -5.39
CA GLN A 134 5.92 -18.59 -5.01
C GLN A 134 5.87 -18.83 -3.50
N PHE A 135 5.76 -17.77 -2.69
CA PHE A 135 5.73 -17.88 -1.24
C PHE A 135 4.30 -18.15 -0.73
N TYR A 136 3.91 -19.42 -0.72
CA TYR A 136 2.67 -19.87 -0.09
C TYR A 136 2.98 -20.57 1.24
N SER A 137 2.02 -20.49 2.16
CA SER A 137 2.10 -21.24 3.42
C SER A 137 1.29 -22.52 3.30
N THR A 138 1.95 -23.66 3.53
CA THR A 138 1.35 -24.99 3.45
C THR A 138 0.19 -25.15 4.43
N LEU A 139 0.28 -24.55 5.62
CA LEU A 139 -0.79 -24.59 6.63
C LEU A 139 -2.06 -23.89 6.12
N THR A 140 -1.92 -22.68 5.57
CA THR A 140 -3.07 -21.94 5.00
C THR A 140 -3.71 -22.70 3.85
N GLU A 141 -2.91 -23.38 3.02
CA GLU A 141 -3.43 -24.18 1.92
C GLU A 141 -4.21 -25.40 2.41
N VAL A 142 -3.71 -26.11 3.43
CA VAL A 142 -4.43 -27.25 4.04
C VAL A 142 -5.77 -26.79 4.63
N PHE A 143 -5.79 -25.67 5.36
CA PHE A 143 -7.03 -25.11 5.88
C PHE A 143 -7.99 -24.70 4.77
N ALA A 144 -7.49 -24.01 3.74
CA ALA A 144 -8.31 -23.59 2.60
C ALA A 144 -8.95 -24.78 1.88
N LYS A 145 -8.19 -25.86 1.62
CA LYS A 145 -8.70 -27.10 1.01
C LYS A 145 -9.80 -27.74 1.86
N ASN A 146 -9.60 -27.85 3.18
CA ASN A 146 -10.59 -28.45 4.08
C ASN A 146 -11.88 -27.61 4.17
N ILE A 147 -11.75 -26.29 4.30
CA ILE A 147 -12.92 -25.39 4.38
C ILE A 147 -13.67 -25.39 3.05
N ALA A 148 -12.96 -25.32 1.92
CA ALA A 148 -13.56 -25.40 0.58
C ALA A 148 -14.32 -26.71 0.39
N PHE A 149 -13.76 -27.84 0.84
CA PHE A 149 -14.40 -29.15 0.75
C PHE A 149 -15.73 -29.19 1.53
N VAL A 150 -15.74 -28.71 2.79
CA VAL A 150 -16.96 -28.70 3.61
C VAL A 150 -18.01 -27.76 3.02
N ALA A 151 -17.62 -26.55 2.63
CA ALA A 151 -18.53 -25.58 2.00
C ALA A 151 -19.09 -26.12 0.67
N GLY A 152 -18.25 -26.77 -0.13
CA GLY A 152 -18.65 -27.41 -1.39
C GLY A 152 -19.55 -28.61 -1.21
N ALA A 153 -19.35 -29.42 -0.17
CA ALA A 153 -20.26 -30.52 0.16
C ALA A 153 -21.66 -30.02 0.52
N ILE A 154 -21.76 -28.99 1.37
CA ILE A 154 -23.04 -28.38 1.77
C ILE A 154 -23.72 -27.75 0.55
N ALA A 155 -22.99 -26.90 -0.19
CA ALA A 155 -23.52 -26.23 -1.38
C ALA A 155 -23.93 -27.23 -2.47
N GLY A 156 -23.14 -28.29 -2.68
CA GLY A 156 -23.39 -29.32 -3.69
C GLY A 156 -24.63 -30.15 -3.37
N VAL A 157 -24.82 -30.58 -2.12
CA VAL A 157 -26.02 -31.31 -1.71
C VAL A 157 -27.26 -30.44 -1.88
N LEU A 158 -27.23 -29.19 -1.42
CA LEU A 158 -28.34 -28.25 -1.59
C LEU A 158 -28.62 -27.97 -3.07
N ALA A 159 -27.59 -27.78 -3.89
CA ALA A 159 -27.75 -27.57 -5.33
C ALA A 159 -28.39 -28.77 -6.04
N ILE A 160 -28.03 -30.01 -5.67
CA ILE A 160 -28.64 -31.22 -6.22
C ILE A 160 -30.12 -31.33 -5.82
N LEU A 161 -30.44 -31.06 -4.54
CA LEU A 161 -31.83 -31.06 -4.07
C LEU A 161 -32.66 -29.99 -4.77
N SER A 162 -32.11 -28.78 -4.94
CA SER A 162 -32.75 -27.68 -5.67
C SER A 162 -32.91 -27.96 -7.17
N ALA A 163 -32.03 -28.76 -7.76
CA ALA A 163 -32.16 -29.18 -9.16
C ALA A 163 -33.22 -30.26 -9.34
N TRP A 164 -33.50 -31.06 -8.31
CA TRP A 164 -34.56 -32.06 -8.31
C TRP A 164 -35.94 -31.42 -8.08
N ASP A 165 -36.03 -30.51 -7.12
CA ASP A 165 -37.25 -29.80 -6.75
C ASP A 165 -36.95 -28.32 -6.49
N GLU A 166 -37.56 -27.44 -7.28
CA GLU A 166 -37.37 -25.99 -7.19
C GLU A 166 -37.91 -25.42 -5.86
N ASP A 167 -38.89 -26.09 -5.24
CA ASP A 167 -39.48 -25.67 -3.97
C ASP A 167 -38.45 -25.63 -2.83
N VAL A 168 -37.35 -26.38 -2.96
CA VAL A 168 -36.23 -26.36 -2.02
C VAL A 168 -35.56 -24.98 -1.95
N LEU A 169 -35.54 -24.22 -3.04
CA LEU A 169 -34.97 -22.85 -3.05
C LEU A 169 -35.84 -21.84 -2.30
N GLN A 170 -37.15 -22.11 -2.18
CA GLN A 170 -38.10 -21.25 -1.48
C GLN A 170 -38.06 -21.44 0.04
N ILE A 171 -37.42 -22.50 0.52
CA ILE A 171 -37.21 -22.75 1.95
C ILE A 171 -36.34 -21.64 2.54
N GLU A 172 -36.70 -21.19 3.74
CA GLU A 172 -36.01 -20.13 4.45
C GLU A 172 -34.49 -20.41 4.53
N HIS A 173 -33.70 -19.40 4.20
CA HIS A 173 -32.24 -19.40 4.23
C HIS A 173 -31.49 -20.32 3.25
N VAL A 174 -32.14 -21.21 2.49
CA VAL A 174 -31.41 -22.12 1.56
C VAL A 174 -30.57 -21.35 0.55
N LEU A 175 -31.17 -20.36 -0.12
CA LEU A 175 -30.46 -19.52 -1.10
C LEU A 175 -29.31 -18.72 -0.44
N THR A 176 -29.51 -18.22 0.77
CA THR A 176 -28.44 -17.51 1.50
C THR A 176 -27.31 -18.44 1.89
N VAL A 177 -27.59 -19.69 2.30
CA VAL A 177 -26.58 -20.68 2.66
C VAL A 177 -25.77 -21.10 1.43
N ILE A 178 -26.42 -21.38 0.31
CA ILE A 178 -25.74 -21.68 -0.97
C ILE A 178 -24.83 -20.51 -1.38
N SER A 179 -25.34 -19.27 -1.30
CA SER A 179 -24.59 -18.07 -1.67
C SER A 179 -23.37 -17.86 -0.78
N VAL A 180 -23.52 -18.00 0.55
CA VAL A 180 -22.43 -17.86 1.51
C VAL A 180 -21.38 -18.96 1.31
N CYS A 181 -21.80 -20.21 1.13
CA CYS A 181 -20.89 -21.32 0.82
C CYS A 181 -20.14 -21.06 -0.50
N GLY A 182 -20.81 -20.53 -1.52
CA GLY A 182 -20.20 -20.11 -2.78
C GLY A 182 -19.10 -19.06 -2.59
N VAL A 183 -19.38 -18.01 -1.81
CA VAL A 183 -18.38 -16.97 -1.48
C VAL A 183 -17.19 -17.56 -0.73
N ILE A 184 -17.43 -18.42 0.26
CA ILE A 184 -16.37 -19.10 1.02
C ILE A 184 -15.49 -19.94 0.10
N MET A 185 -16.08 -20.71 -0.82
CA MET A 185 -15.34 -21.50 -1.80
C MET A 185 -14.45 -20.63 -2.68
N VAL A 186 -14.97 -19.54 -3.24
CA VAL A 186 -14.19 -18.63 -4.10
C VAL A 186 -12.98 -18.06 -3.34
N ILE A 187 -13.17 -17.65 -2.08
CA ILE A 187 -12.08 -17.16 -1.23
C ILE A 187 -11.05 -18.27 -0.99
N CYS A 188 -11.49 -19.47 -0.60
CA CYS A 188 -10.59 -20.58 -0.32
C CYS A 188 -9.80 -21.02 -1.55
N HIS A 189 -10.43 -21.08 -2.73
CA HIS A 189 -9.75 -21.36 -3.99
C HIS A 189 -8.69 -20.31 -4.35
N GLY A 190 -8.92 -19.04 -4.01
CA GLY A 190 -7.92 -17.98 -4.18
C GLY A 190 -6.70 -18.10 -3.25
N LEU A 191 -6.79 -18.90 -2.18
CA LEU A 191 -5.68 -19.17 -1.25
C LEU A 191 -4.89 -20.44 -1.62
N ILE A 192 -5.41 -21.28 -2.52
CA ILE A 192 -4.75 -22.49 -2.97
C ILE A 192 -3.73 -22.12 -4.05
N SER A 193 -2.49 -22.61 -3.89
CA SER A 193 -1.41 -22.37 -4.84
C SER A 193 -1.60 -23.21 -6.12
N ASP A 194 -1.01 -22.76 -7.24
CA ASP A 194 -1.05 -23.52 -8.50
C ASP A 194 -0.13 -24.75 -8.39
N GLU A 195 -0.66 -25.93 -8.70
CA GLU A 195 0.08 -27.20 -8.67
C GLU A 195 1.24 -27.21 -9.67
N ASN A 196 1.16 -26.43 -10.75
CA ASN A 196 2.20 -26.34 -11.79
C ASN A 196 3.19 -25.19 -11.57
N LEU A 197 3.25 -24.63 -10.36
CA LEU A 197 4.15 -23.52 -10.05
C LEU A 197 5.62 -23.97 -10.06
N VAL A 198 6.43 -23.32 -10.90
CA VAL A 198 7.87 -23.57 -10.98
C VAL A 198 8.60 -22.68 -9.97
N TRP A 199 9.30 -23.30 -9.01
CA TRP A 199 10.05 -22.61 -7.96
C TRP A 199 11.38 -22.06 -8.48
N GLN A 200 11.45 -20.74 -8.74
CA GLN A 200 12.63 -20.03 -9.22
C GLN A 200 12.69 -18.57 -8.70
N PRO A 201 12.82 -18.34 -7.38
CA PRO A 201 12.72 -17.00 -6.82
C PRO A 201 13.89 -16.11 -7.24
N GLU A 202 15.10 -16.65 -7.37
CA GLU A 202 16.29 -15.89 -7.77
C GLU A 202 16.17 -15.32 -9.18
N VAL A 203 15.61 -16.07 -10.12
CA VAL A 203 15.45 -15.64 -11.51
C VAL A 203 14.40 -14.53 -11.60
N LEU A 204 13.24 -14.72 -10.94
CA LEU A 204 12.18 -13.74 -10.94
C LEU A 204 12.60 -12.44 -10.25
N LEU A 205 13.26 -12.54 -9.09
CA LEU A 205 13.76 -11.36 -8.40
C LEU A 205 14.85 -10.65 -9.21
N ALA A 206 15.72 -11.39 -9.90
CA ALA A 206 16.71 -10.78 -10.80
C ALA A 206 16.05 -9.91 -11.88
N HIS A 207 14.98 -10.41 -12.54
CA HIS A 207 14.20 -9.62 -13.50
C HIS A 207 13.53 -8.38 -12.89
N VAL A 208 13.06 -8.47 -11.64
CA VAL A 208 12.48 -7.31 -10.95
C VAL A 208 13.58 -6.30 -10.63
N THR A 209 14.72 -6.75 -10.09
CA THR A 209 15.83 -5.88 -9.70
C THR A 209 16.47 -5.16 -10.90
N SER A 210 16.50 -5.80 -12.08
CA SER A 210 16.99 -5.17 -13.31
C SER A 210 16.12 -4.00 -13.77
N GLU A 211 14.86 -3.95 -13.34
CA GLU A 211 13.96 -2.82 -13.62
C GLU A 211 13.89 -1.83 -12.44
N LEU A 212 14.02 -2.26 -11.19
CA LEU A 212 13.92 -1.35 -10.04
C LEU A 212 15.17 -0.50 -9.83
N HIS A 213 16.35 -1.01 -10.19
CA HIS A 213 17.69 -0.41 -10.04
C HIS A 213 18.13 -0.11 -8.59
N TYR A 214 17.29 0.55 -7.77
CA TYR A 214 17.58 0.87 -6.37
C TYR A 214 17.03 -0.20 -5.42
N VAL A 215 17.72 -1.33 -5.34
CA VAL A 215 17.39 -2.45 -4.44
C VAL A 215 18.58 -2.82 -3.55
N PRO A 216 18.35 -3.37 -2.35
CA PRO A 216 19.42 -3.84 -1.46
C PRO A 216 20.28 -4.92 -2.14
N VAL A 217 21.61 -4.85 -1.93
CA VAL A 217 22.57 -5.80 -2.55
C VAL A 217 22.45 -7.18 -1.92
N GLU A 218 22.00 -7.22 -0.66
CA GLU A 218 21.80 -8.40 0.17
C GLU A 218 20.76 -9.36 -0.40
N TRP A 219 19.84 -8.87 -1.24
CA TRP A 219 18.81 -9.72 -1.87
C TRP A 219 19.41 -10.73 -2.85
N LYS A 220 20.58 -10.43 -3.42
CA LYS A 220 21.23 -11.30 -4.39
C LYS A 220 21.72 -12.59 -3.72
N GLY A 221 21.18 -13.73 -4.15
CA GLY A 221 21.51 -15.06 -3.61
C GLY A 221 20.73 -15.43 -2.34
N GLN A 222 19.87 -14.56 -1.84
CA GLN A 222 19.02 -14.78 -0.67
C GLN A 222 17.51 -14.63 -1.02
N ALA A 223 17.17 -14.70 -2.31
CA ALA A 223 15.82 -14.41 -2.81
C ALA A 223 14.76 -15.38 -2.24
N HIS A 224 15.11 -16.61 -1.90
CA HIS A 224 14.20 -17.59 -1.29
C HIS A 224 13.88 -17.33 0.19
N THR A 225 14.52 -16.34 0.84
CA THR A 225 14.36 -16.11 2.27
C THR A 225 13.12 -15.28 2.63
N GLU A 226 12.55 -15.58 3.78
CA GLU A 226 11.41 -14.85 4.35
C GLU A 226 11.74 -13.37 4.61
N GLN A 227 12.99 -13.06 4.93
CA GLN A 227 13.45 -11.69 5.13
C GLN A 227 13.30 -10.88 3.84
N VAL A 228 13.86 -11.36 2.72
CA VAL A 228 13.77 -10.68 1.43
C VAL A 228 12.33 -10.58 0.96
N ARG A 229 11.51 -11.62 1.18
CA ARG A 229 10.07 -11.56 0.91
C ARG A 229 9.40 -10.39 1.65
N ARG A 230 9.59 -10.28 2.96
CA ARG A 230 8.97 -9.22 3.78
C ARG A 230 9.43 -7.83 3.38
N GLU A 231 10.73 -7.67 3.11
CA GLU A 231 11.26 -6.39 2.64
C GLU A 231 10.66 -6.04 1.28
N PHE A 232 10.59 -6.99 0.35
CA PHE A 232 9.99 -6.77 -0.97
C PHE A 232 8.49 -6.47 -0.90
N GLU A 233 7.74 -7.08 0.03
CA GLU A 233 6.32 -6.78 0.27
C GLU A 233 6.08 -5.31 0.67
N GLN A 234 7.06 -4.63 1.27
CA GLN A 234 6.96 -3.19 1.53
C GLN A 234 6.97 -2.37 0.24
N PHE A 235 7.68 -2.83 -0.79
CA PHE A 235 7.67 -2.21 -2.13
C PHE A 235 6.42 -2.62 -2.91
N PHE A 236 6.01 -3.88 -2.81
CA PHE A 236 4.95 -4.48 -3.62
C PHE A 236 3.85 -5.10 -2.75
N GLN A 237 2.93 -4.24 -2.30
CA GLN A 237 1.90 -4.57 -1.33
C GLN A 237 0.56 -5.00 -1.98
N LEU A 238 -0.28 -5.68 -1.20
CA LEU A 238 -1.65 -6.00 -1.58
C LEU A 238 -2.50 -4.73 -1.71
N LYS A 239 -3.43 -4.70 -2.67
CA LYS A 239 -4.29 -3.54 -2.90
C LYS A 239 -5.21 -3.24 -1.73
N TRP A 240 -5.70 -4.26 -1.01
CA TRP A 240 -6.48 -4.02 0.21
C TRP A 240 -5.66 -3.34 1.30
N MET A 241 -4.36 -3.66 1.43
CA MET A 241 -3.48 -3.04 2.42
C MET A 241 -3.24 -1.57 2.06
N PHE A 242 -3.05 -1.28 0.76
CA PHE A 242 -3.04 0.10 0.27
C PHE A 242 -4.35 0.84 0.61
N LEU A 243 -5.51 0.21 0.42
CA LEU A 243 -6.80 0.83 0.74
C LEU A 243 -6.93 1.16 2.23
N LEU A 244 -6.48 0.26 3.11
CA LEU A 244 -6.45 0.51 4.55
C LEU A 244 -5.51 1.66 4.91
N GLN A 245 -4.32 1.74 4.30
CA GLN A 245 -3.39 2.86 4.51
C GLN A 245 -4.02 4.20 4.10
N GLU A 246 -4.70 4.25 2.94
CA GLU A 246 -5.41 5.46 2.50
C GLU A 246 -6.57 5.80 3.44
N LEU A 247 -7.32 4.80 3.92
CA LEU A 247 -8.43 5.02 4.84
C LEU A 247 -7.94 5.51 6.22
N SER A 248 -6.81 5.00 6.70
CA SER A 248 -6.18 5.47 7.94
C SER A 248 -5.45 6.81 7.78
N SER A 249 -5.24 7.28 6.53
CA SER A 249 -4.48 8.49 6.23
C SER A 249 -4.99 9.73 6.97
N PRO A 250 -6.29 10.09 6.92
CA PRO A 250 -6.78 11.29 7.60
C PRO A 250 -6.59 11.23 9.12
N ILE A 251 -6.60 10.04 9.70
CA ILE A 251 -6.42 9.82 11.14
C ILE A 251 -4.94 9.98 11.51
N LEU A 252 -4.03 9.29 10.82
CA LEU A 252 -2.62 9.21 11.21
C LEU A 252 -1.82 10.45 10.82
N THR A 253 -2.16 11.09 9.71
CA THR A 253 -1.47 12.27 9.18
C THR A 253 -1.25 13.41 10.19
N PRO A 254 -2.27 13.91 10.93
CA PRO A 254 -2.05 14.98 11.91
C PRO A 254 -1.05 14.56 13.01
N PHE A 255 -1.08 13.30 13.46
CA PHE A 255 -0.11 12.79 14.44
C PHE A 255 1.30 12.71 13.86
N ILE A 256 1.45 12.25 12.61
CA ILE A 256 2.75 12.20 11.94
C ILE A 256 3.33 13.61 11.80
N LEU A 257 2.53 14.60 11.40
CA LEU A 257 2.99 15.99 11.29
C LEU A 257 3.42 16.55 12.65
N LEU A 258 2.61 16.37 13.69
CA LEU A 258 2.85 16.98 15.01
C LEU A 258 3.97 16.31 15.80
N PHE A 259 4.08 14.98 15.74
CA PHE A 259 4.98 14.20 16.60
C PHE A 259 6.20 13.65 15.87
N TRP A 260 6.18 13.52 14.54
CA TRP A 260 7.29 12.95 13.78
C TRP A 260 7.98 13.96 12.85
N VAL A 261 7.23 14.75 12.09
CA VAL A 261 7.83 15.75 11.18
C VAL A 261 8.35 16.97 11.96
N ARG A 262 7.55 17.51 12.88
CA ARG A 262 7.91 18.68 13.70
C ARG A 262 9.28 18.57 14.40
N PRO A 263 9.61 17.51 15.16
CA PRO A 263 10.93 17.43 15.80
C PRO A 263 12.09 17.30 14.79
N ASN A 264 11.82 16.82 13.58
CA ASN A 264 12.81 16.64 12.52
C ASN A 264 12.94 17.86 11.59
N CYS A 265 12.23 18.96 11.87
CA CYS A 265 12.32 20.19 11.07
C CYS A 265 13.75 20.73 10.97
N ARG A 266 14.55 20.62 12.04
CA ARG A 266 15.95 21.06 12.04
C ARG A 266 16.80 20.34 11.00
N GLU A 267 16.67 19.02 10.91
CA GLU A 267 17.39 18.21 9.93
C GLU A 267 16.96 18.55 8.51
N LEU A 268 15.67 18.85 8.32
CA LEU A 268 15.11 19.20 7.02
C LEU A 268 15.57 20.58 6.54
N VAL A 269 15.60 21.59 7.42
CA VAL A 269 16.19 22.91 7.09
C VAL A 269 17.68 22.78 6.77
N ARG A 270 18.42 21.99 7.56
CA ARG A 270 19.83 21.71 7.30
C ARG A 270 20.04 20.99 5.96
N PHE A 271 19.16 20.05 5.63
CA PHE A 271 19.20 19.37 4.33
C PHE A 271 19.05 20.36 3.17
N PHE A 272 18.15 21.35 3.27
CA PHE A 272 18.03 22.39 2.25
C PHE A 272 19.30 23.24 2.12
N TYR A 273 19.92 23.62 3.24
CA TYR A 273 21.19 24.36 3.22
C TYR A 273 22.34 23.54 2.60
N ASP A 274 22.49 22.27 2.97
CA ASP A 274 23.61 21.44 2.55
C ASP A 274 23.50 20.97 1.07
N ASN A 275 22.28 20.93 0.49
CA ASN A 275 22.01 20.31 -0.81
C ASN A 275 21.41 21.27 -1.86
N THR A 276 21.40 22.59 -1.61
CA THR A 276 20.94 23.62 -2.55
C THR A 276 21.99 24.70 -2.76
#